data_AF-A0A7S0G909-F1
#
_entry.id   AF-A0A7S0G909-F1
#
_cell.length_a   1.000
_cell.length_b   1.000
_cell.length_c   1.000
_cell.angle_alpha   90.00
_cell.angle_beta   90.00
_cell.angle_gamma   90.00
#
_symmetry.space_group_name_H-M   'P 1'
#
loop_
_entity.id
_entity.type
_entity.pdbx_description
1 polymer ?
#
loop_
_entity_poly.entity_id
_entity_poly.type
_entity_poly.pdbx_seq_one_letter_code
_entity_poly.pdbx_strand_id
1 'polypeptide(L)'
;GIRFEARNHAMGRHISRSPELAFCMESIFGEELDIVSWDFGLGDASRVGNSLWGNRVASHRSHPILFVMDSRERDRWRAKIPRETHREPAIYMDTNGVNKLARQFPDSSRLPPAQATYLPPALRYYTCEGHSEGTEGCDDPPHYVCQTDPTCVQQKFIAQ
;
A
#
# COMPACT_ATOMS: atom_id res chain seq x y z
N GLY A 1 -13.95 -4.00 -15.13
CA GLY A 1 -12.74 -4.58 -14.53
C GLY A 1 -11.68 -3.51 -14.47
N ILE A 2 -10.77 -3.56 -13.50
CA ILE A 2 -9.61 -2.66 -13.43
C ILE A 2 -8.47 -3.32 -14.22
N ARG A 3 -7.81 -2.55 -15.09
CA ARG A 3 -6.59 -3.00 -15.78
C ARG A 3 -5.40 -2.44 -15.01
N PHE A 4 -4.53 -3.31 -14.54
CA PHE A 4 -3.31 -2.92 -13.82
C PHE A 4 -2.09 -3.23 -14.68
N GLU A 5 -1.23 -2.25 -14.89
CA GLU A 5 0.05 -2.40 -15.58
C GLU A 5 1.17 -1.95 -14.63
N ALA A 6 1.95 -2.93 -14.15
CA ALA A 6 3.09 -2.64 -13.29
C ALA A 6 4.35 -2.49 -14.14
N ARG A 7 5.08 -1.39 -13.93
CA ARG A 7 6.40 -1.16 -14.54
C ARG A 7 7.44 -1.02 -13.44
N ASN A 8 8.47 -1.85 -13.48
CA ASN A 8 9.54 -1.80 -12.51
C ASN A 8 10.66 -0.88 -13.02
N HIS A 9 10.87 0.22 -12.31
CA HIS A 9 11.95 1.18 -12.56
C HIS A 9 12.95 1.22 -11.41
N ALA A 10 13.13 0.11 -10.70
CA ALA A 10 14.11 0.00 -9.64
C ALA A 10 15.51 0.33 -10.16
N MET A 11 16.15 1.31 -9.52
CA MET A 11 17.49 1.74 -9.87
C MET A 11 18.49 1.21 -8.85
N GLY A 12 19.68 0.81 -9.33
CA GLY A 12 20.75 0.33 -8.45
C GLY A 12 21.23 1.42 -7.49
N ARG A 13 21.91 1.00 -6.41
CA ARG A 13 22.40 1.86 -5.30
C ARG A 13 23.25 3.08 -5.71
N HIS A 14 23.74 3.12 -6.95
CA HIS A 14 24.63 4.16 -7.45
C HIS A 14 23.89 5.30 -8.17
N ILE A 15 22.58 5.15 -8.42
CA ILE A 15 21.73 6.17 -9.04
C ILE A 15 20.80 6.69 -7.94
N SER A 16 21.33 7.53 -7.03
CA SER A 16 20.49 8.14 -5.98
C SER A 16 20.83 9.61 -5.77
N ARG A 17 20.14 10.44 -6.53
CA ARG A 17 19.69 11.72 -6.01
C ARG A 17 18.22 11.83 -6.37
N SER A 18 17.32 11.65 -5.40
CA SER A 18 15.89 11.97 -5.50
C SER A 18 15.57 13.22 -6.33
N PRO A 19 16.37 14.31 -6.30
CA PRO A 19 16.17 15.42 -7.22
C PRO A 19 16.14 15.03 -8.70
N GLU A 20 17.04 14.15 -9.17
CA GLU A 20 17.08 13.72 -10.57
C GLU A 20 15.83 12.93 -10.94
N LEU A 21 15.41 12.01 -10.07
CA LEU A 21 14.15 11.28 -10.27
C LEU A 21 12.96 12.23 -10.33
N ALA A 22 12.91 13.23 -9.44
CA ALA A 22 11.86 14.24 -9.45
C ALA A 22 11.88 15.09 -10.73
N PHE A 23 13.06 15.55 -11.18
CA PHE A 23 13.16 16.35 -12.40
C PHE A 23 12.85 15.55 -13.66
N CYS A 24 13.23 14.27 -13.70
CA CYS A 24 13.07 13.41 -14.87
C CYS A 24 11.85 12.47 -14.80
N MET A 25 10.89 12.73 -13.89
CA MET A 25 9.75 11.85 -13.63
C MET A 25 8.99 11.45 -14.90
N GLU A 26 8.61 12.41 -15.73
CA GLU A 26 7.86 12.15 -16.97
C GLU A 26 8.69 11.35 -18.00
N SER A 27 10.00 11.59 -18.07
CA SER A 27 10.90 10.85 -18.96
C SER A 27 11.13 9.42 -18.52
N ILE A 28 11.08 9.14 -17.21
CA ILE A 28 11.34 7.81 -16.64
C ILE A 28 10.05 6.99 -16.62
N PHE A 29 8.96 7.57 -16.13
CA PHE A 29 7.72 6.86 -15.83
C PHE A 29 6.62 7.11 -16.86
N GLY A 30 6.69 8.21 -17.63
CA GLY A 30 5.67 8.66 -18.55
C GLY A 30 4.80 9.78 -17.98
N GLU A 31 3.93 10.35 -18.83
CA GLU A 31 3.01 11.45 -18.47
C GLU A 31 1.67 10.97 -17.88
N GLU A 32 1.32 9.70 -18.10
CA GLU A 32 0.05 9.10 -17.67
C GLU A 32 0.33 8.11 -16.54
N LEU A 33 0.28 8.62 -15.31
CA LEU A 33 0.56 7.85 -14.11
C LEU A 33 -0.67 7.85 -13.20
N ASP A 34 -1.15 6.66 -12.83
CA ASP A 34 -2.19 6.50 -11.81
C ASP A 34 -1.59 6.34 -10.42
N ILE A 35 -0.49 5.58 -10.33
CA ILE A 35 0.14 5.15 -9.09
C ILE A 35 1.65 5.24 -9.26
N VAL A 36 2.31 5.84 -8.26
CA VAL A 36 3.77 5.88 -8.19
C VAL A 36 4.19 5.44 -6.80
N SER A 37 5.16 4.53 -6.74
CA SER A 37 5.71 4.06 -5.47
C SER A 37 7.13 4.56 -5.25
N TRP A 38 7.41 4.93 -4.01
CA TRP A 38 8.73 5.33 -3.52
C TRP A 38 9.24 4.31 -2.50
N ASP A 39 10.30 3.59 -2.87
CA ASP A 39 11.00 2.62 -2.02
C ASP A 39 12.53 2.84 -2.08
N PHE A 40 12.97 4.02 -1.65
CA PHE A 40 14.39 4.37 -1.56
C PHE A 40 14.88 4.49 -0.11
N GLY A 41 14.16 3.93 0.87
CA GLY A 41 14.48 4.09 2.30
C GLY A 41 15.91 3.71 2.70
N LEU A 42 16.57 2.84 1.91
CA LEU A 42 17.97 2.44 2.11
C LEU A 42 19.00 3.23 1.26
N GLY A 43 18.56 3.84 0.16
CA GLY A 43 19.44 4.47 -0.85
C GLY A 43 19.38 5.99 -0.90
N ASP A 44 18.32 6.60 -0.37
CA ASP A 44 18.14 8.04 -0.31
C ASP A 44 17.63 8.48 1.07
N ALA A 45 18.56 8.94 1.90
CA ALA A 45 18.25 9.52 3.20
C ALA A 45 18.13 11.06 3.14
N SER A 46 18.16 11.67 1.95
CA SER A 46 18.20 13.12 1.84
C SER A 46 16.84 13.76 2.10
N ARG A 47 16.81 14.73 3.02
CA ARG A 47 15.57 15.43 3.38
C ARG A 47 14.97 16.22 2.21
N VAL A 48 15.83 16.77 1.36
CA VAL A 48 15.48 17.59 0.20
C VAL A 48 14.90 16.72 -0.92
N GLY A 49 15.41 15.50 -1.06
CA GLY A 49 14.97 14.54 -2.05
C GLY A 49 13.51 14.15 -1.93
N ASN A 50 13.12 13.66 -0.75
CA ASN A 50 11.75 13.23 -0.50
C ASN A 50 10.73 14.37 -0.69
N SER A 51 11.07 15.59 -0.25
CA SER A 51 10.20 16.76 -0.46
C SER A 51 10.08 17.13 -1.94
N LEU A 52 11.18 17.10 -2.70
CA LEU A 52 11.14 17.34 -4.15
C LEU A 52 10.30 16.29 -4.87
N TRP A 53 10.49 15.01 -4.53
CA TRP A 53 9.72 13.92 -5.10
C TRP A 53 8.23 14.07 -4.79
N GLY A 54 7.88 14.23 -3.52
CA GLY A 54 6.48 14.45 -3.10
C GLY A 54 5.84 15.62 -3.84
N ASN A 55 6.51 16.77 -3.91
CA ASN A 55 6.00 17.94 -4.64
C ASN A 55 5.94 17.74 -6.17
N ARG A 56 6.80 16.91 -6.75
CA ARG A 56 6.73 16.60 -8.18
C ARG A 56 5.53 15.72 -8.48
N VAL A 57 5.36 14.65 -7.71
CA VAL A 57 4.22 13.74 -7.81
C VAL A 57 2.91 14.52 -7.62
N ALA A 58 2.91 15.45 -6.67
CA ALA A 58 1.82 16.38 -6.39
C ALA A 58 1.39 17.23 -7.59
N SER A 59 2.39 17.87 -8.20
CA SER A 59 2.21 18.77 -9.33
C SER A 59 2.14 18.06 -10.69
N HIS A 60 2.21 16.74 -10.71
CA HIS A 60 2.14 15.96 -11.93
C HIS A 60 0.75 16.05 -12.56
N ARG A 61 0.69 16.15 -13.89
CA ARG A 61 -0.55 16.37 -14.64
C ARG A 61 -1.61 15.30 -14.40
N SER A 62 -1.20 14.04 -14.24
CA SER A 62 -2.11 12.92 -13.99
C SER A 62 -2.53 12.77 -12.53
N HIS A 63 -1.98 13.57 -11.61
CA HIS A 63 -2.22 13.48 -10.16
C HIS A 63 -2.15 12.04 -9.61
N PRO A 64 -1.02 11.34 -9.80
CA PRO A 64 -0.86 9.96 -9.35
C PRO A 64 -0.94 9.84 -7.82
N ILE A 65 -1.42 8.69 -7.36
CA ILE A 65 -1.38 8.30 -5.95
C ILE A 65 0.06 7.94 -5.57
N LEU A 66 0.59 8.59 -4.54
CA LEU A 66 1.93 8.32 -4.03
C LEU A 66 1.90 7.22 -2.97
N PHE A 67 2.50 6.08 -3.24
CA PHE A 67 2.74 5.02 -2.28
C PHE A 67 4.13 5.12 -1.68
N VAL A 68 4.22 5.46 -0.40
CA VAL A 68 5.50 5.53 0.32
C VAL A 68 5.72 4.22 1.06
N MET A 69 6.77 3.48 0.70
CA MET A 69 7.18 2.27 1.40
C MET A 69 8.17 2.61 2.53
N ASP A 70 8.15 1.82 3.61
CA ASP A 70 8.95 1.93 4.85
C ASP A 70 8.42 2.86 5.98
N SER A 71 8.15 2.23 7.14
CA SER A 71 7.72 2.83 8.41
C SER A 71 8.67 3.84 9.02
N ARG A 72 9.99 3.67 8.78
CA ARG A 72 11.02 4.50 9.42
C ARG A 72 11.04 5.92 8.87
N GLU A 73 10.42 6.12 7.72
CA GLU A 73 10.34 7.41 7.05
C GLU A 73 9.03 8.16 7.34
N ARG A 74 8.05 7.55 8.01
CA ARG A 74 6.72 8.14 8.24
C ARG A 74 6.80 9.54 8.83
N ASP A 75 7.62 9.73 9.86
CA ASP A 75 7.76 11.02 10.53
C ASP A 75 8.56 12.02 9.65
N ARG A 76 9.43 11.53 8.76
CA ARG A 76 10.11 12.36 7.75
C ARG A 76 9.14 12.87 6.71
N TRP A 77 8.20 12.04 6.24
CA TRP A 77 7.20 12.42 5.25
C TRP A 77 6.10 13.30 5.85
N ARG A 78 5.58 12.94 7.03
CA ARG A 78 4.56 13.73 7.75
C ARG A 78 5.00 15.13 8.13
N ALA A 79 6.27 15.32 8.47
CA ALA A 79 6.80 16.63 8.84
C ALA A 79 7.15 17.51 7.63
N LYS A 80 7.18 16.96 6.41
CA LYS A 80 7.83 17.61 5.26
C LYS A 80 7.03 17.65 3.96
N ILE A 81 5.93 16.91 3.86
CA ILE A 81 4.88 17.24 2.88
C ILE A 81 4.03 18.32 3.56
N PRO A 82 4.05 19.58 3.07
CA PRO A 82 3.26 20.64 3.65
C PRO A 82 1.79 20.22 3.71
N ARG A 83 1.14 20.46 4.85
CA ARG A 83 -0.32 20.29 4.96
C ARG A 83 -1.09 21.21 4.00
N GLU A 84 -0.44 22.21 3.42
CA GLU A 84 -1.11 23.15 2.53
C GLU A 84 -1.26 22.62 1.10
N THR A 85 -0.52 21.57 0.72
CA THR A 85 -0.70 20.81 -0.54
C THR A 85 -1.66 19.63 -0.39
N HIS A 86 -2.59 19.67 0.59
CA HIS A 86 -3.56 18.61 0.95
C HIS A 86 -4.58 18.19 -0.14
N ARG A 87 -4.26 18.33 -1.43
CA ARG A 87 -5.05 17.72 -2.50
C ARG A 87 -4.63 16.28 -2.82
N GLU A 88 -3.55 15.75 -2.26
CA GLU A 88 -3.07 14.43 -2.68
C GLU A 88 -3.17 13.29 -1.64
N PRO A 89 -3.53 12.09 -2.10
CA PRO A 89 -3.50 10.86 -1.32
C PRO A 89 -2.09 10.27 -1.33
N ALA A 90 -1.21 10.72 -0.45
CA ALA A 90 -0.02 9.93 -0.11
C ALA A 90 -0.45 8.76 0.79
N ILE A 91 -0.35 7.54 0.29
CA ILE A 91 -0.65 6.32 1.02
C ILE A 91 0.66 5.76 1.59
N TYR A 92 0.75 5.71 2.91
CA TYR A 92 1.87 5.10 3.61
C TYR A 92 1.64 3.58 3.62
N MET A 93 2.46 2.82 2.89
CA MET A 93 2.49 1.36 2.94
C MET A 93 3.54 0.88 3.94
N ASP A 94 3.45 1.39 5.16
CA ASP A 94 4.15 0.82 6.29
C ASP A 94 3.24 -0.13 7.07
N THR A 95 3.79 -0.94 7.99
CA THR A 95 2.99 -1.84 8.82
C THR A 95 1.82 -1.11 9.50
N ASN A 96 2.03 0.14 9.93
CA ASN A 96 0.96 0.94 10.53
C ASN A 96 -0.11 1.38 9.53
N GLY A 97 0.29 1.77 8.33
CA GLY A 97 -0.57 2.23 7.26
C GLY A 97 -1.40 1.10 6.66
N VAL A 98 -0.77 -0.06 6.44
CA VAL A 98 -1.46 -1.30 6.07
C VAL A 98 -2.44 -1.70 7.17
N ASN A 99 -2.04 -1.70 8.45
CA ASN A 99 -2.95 -2.02 9.55
C ASN A 99 -4.11 -1.01 9.68
N LYS A 100 -3.87 0.27 9.35
CA LYS A 100 -4.94 1.29 9.34
C LYS A 100 -5.90 1.09 8.18
N LEU A 101 -5.38 0.82 6.98
CA LEU A 101 -6.19 0.49 5.80
C LEU A 101 -7.02 -0.77 6.05
N ALA A 102 -6.41 -1.81 6.60
CA ALA A 102 -7.10 -3.06 6.93
C ALA A 102 -8.30 -2.83 7.86
N ARG A 103 -8.16 -1.94 8.86
CA ARG A 103 -9.26 -1.58 9.78
C ARG A 103 -10.35 -0.72 9.15
N GLN A 104 -10.14 -0.15 7.96
CA GLN A 104 -11.14 0.65 7.25
C GLN A 104 -12.04 -0.21 6.37
N PHE A 105 -11.61 -1.43 6.01
CA PHE A 105 -12.45 -2.33 5.24
C PHE A 105 -13.49 -3.00 6.14
N PRO A 106 -14.73 -3.15 5.65
CA PRO A 106 -15.76 -3.82 6.42
C PRO A 106 -15.44 -5.30 6.56
N ASP A 107 -15.61 -5.83 7.77
CA ASP A 107 -15.51 -7.25 8.05
C ASP A 107 -16.67 -7.98 7.38
N SER A 108 -16.35 -8.74 6.34
CA SER A 108 -17.35 -9.41 5.50
C SER A 108 -18.10 -10.52 6.24
N SER A 109 -17.54 -11.11 7.30
CA SER A 109 -18.26 -12.09 8.14
C SER A 109 -19.33 -11.44 9.02
N ARG A 110 -19.24 -10.12 9.22
CA ARG A 110 -20.21 -9.33 10.01
C ARG A 110 -21.26 -8.65 9.14
N LEU A 111 -21.11 -8.69 7.82
CA LEU A 111 -22.10 -8.15 6.90
C LEU A 111 -23.21 -9.19 6.64
N PRO A 112 -24.48 -8.78 6.63
CA PRO A 112 -25.56 -9.62 6.10
C PRO A 112 -25.23 -10.10 4.68
N PRO A 113 -25.66 -11.31 4.25
CA PRO A 113 -25.37 -11.83 2.91
C PRO A 113 -25.78 -10.90 1.75
N ALA A 114 -26.89 -10.18 1.97
CA ALA A 114 -27.36 -9.16 1.04
C ALA A 114 -26.43 -7.94 0.95
N GLN A 115 -25.66 -7.62 1.99
CA GLN A 115 -24.72 -6.50 2.03
C GLN A 115 -23.33 -6.88 1.49
N ALA A 116 -22.89 -8.12 1.72
CA ALA A 116 -21.62 -8.64 1.20
C ALA A 116 -21.54 -8.59 -0.34
N THR A 117 -22.69 -8.75 -1.03
CA THR A 117 -22.76 -8.65 -2.49
C THR A 117 -22.60 -7.22 -3.04
N TYR A 118 -22.80 -6.18 -2.21
CA TYR A 118 -22.53 -4.79 -2.64
C TYR A 118 -21.05 -4.42 -2.59
N LEU A 119 -20.20 -5.22 -1.93
CA LEU A 119 -18.76 -5.01 -2.00
C LEU A 119 -18.23 -5.35 -3.39
N PRO A 120 -17.29 -4.56 -3.93
CA PRO A 120 -16.53 -4.94 -5.10
C PRO A 120 -15.90 -6.33 -4.91
N PRO A 121 -15.80 -7.18 -5.96
CA PRO A 121 -15.26 -8.53 -5.82
C PRO A 121 -13.90 -8.61 -5.11
N ALA A 122 -13.01 -7.63 -5.33
CA ALA A 122 -11.70 -7.58 -4.69
C ALA A 122 -11.71 -7.23 -3.19
N LEU A 123 -12.85 -6.76 -2.66
CA LEU A 123 -13.03 -6.43 -1.25
C LEU A 123 -13.98 -7.40 -0.54
N ARG A 124 -14.65 -8.27 -1.29
CA ARG A 124 -15.39 -9.38 -0.68
C ARG A 124 -14.35 -10.27 -0.01
N TYR A 125 -14.55 -10.57 1.27
CA TYR A 125 -13.69 -11.48 2.03
C TYR A 125 -12.32 -10.94 2.45
N TYR A 126 -11.97 -9.70 2.08
CA TYR A 126 -10.69 -9.09 2.48
C TYR A 126 -10.46 -9.08 4.01
N THR A 127 -11.53 -8.93 4.81
CA THR A 127 -11.47 -9.04 6.27
C THR A 127 -12.56 -9.97 6.78
N CYS A 128 -12.19 -10.88 7.67
CA CYS A 128 -13.06 -11.88 8.28
C CYS A 128 -12.71 -12.12 9.74
N GLU A 129 -13.70 -11.97 10.60
CA GLU A 129 -13.55 -12.12 12.05
C GLU A 129 -12.43 -11.23 12.64
N GLY A 130 -12.19 -10.07 12.01
CA GLY A 130 -11.11 -9.15 12.39
C GLY A 130 -9.72 -9.48 11.83
N HIS A 131 -9.60 -10.48 10.96
CA HIS A 131 -8.35 -10.88 10.32
C HIS A 131 -8.37 -10.57 8.82
N SER A 132 -7.22 -10.24 8.25
CA SER A 132 -7.06 -10.08 6.80
C SER A 132 -7.06 -11.44 6.10
N GLU A 133 -7.67 -11.51 4.92
CA GLU A 133 -7.64 -12.68 4.06
C GLU A 133 -6.20 -13.12 3.78
N GLY A 134 -5.94 -14.41 3.99
CA GLY A 134 -4.63 -15.04 3.77
C GLY A 134 -4.60 -15.74 2.41
N THR A 135 -4.06 -16.96 2.41
CA THR A 135 -4.10 -17.85 1.23
C THR A 135 -5.46 -18.52 1.03
N GLU A 136 -6.38 -18.39 1.98
CA GLU A 136 -7.69 -19.02 2.01
C GLU A 136 -8.78 -17.96 2.15
N GLY A 137 -9.84 -18.11 1.36
CA GLY A 137 -10.98 -17.20 1.34
C GLY A 137 -11.89 -17.39 2.55
N CYS A 138 -12.74 -16.41 2.83
CA CYS A 138 -13.64 -16.52 3.97
C CYS A 138 -14.76 -17.54 3.76
N ASP A 139 -15.12 -17.78 2.51
CA ASP A 139 -16.02 -18.83 2.05
C ASP A 139 -15.37 -20.21 2.02
N ASP A 140 -14.04 -20.31 2.21
CA ASP A 140 -13.37 -21.61 2.30
C ASP A 140 -13.67 -22.30 3.65
N PRO A 141 -13.86 -23.64 3.64
CA PRO A 141 -14.02 -24.42 4.86
C PRO A 141 -12.78 -24.26 5.77
N PRO A 142 -12.94 -24.26 7.10
CA PRO A 142 -11.81 -24.06 8.01
C PRO A 142 -10.74 -25.14 7.83
N HIS A 143 -9.52 -24.71 7.52
CA HIS A 143 -8.35 -25.58 7.50
C HIS A 143 -7.70 -25.65 8.89
N TYR A 144 -7.62 -26.88 9.40
CA TYR A 144 -6.95 -27.21 10.65
C TYR A 144 -5.63 -27.88 10.33
N VAL A 145 -4.53 -27.32 10.84
CA VAL A 145 -3.23 -28.01 10.85
C VAL A 145 -3.04 -28.59 12.23
N CYS A 146 -3.13 -29.92 12.31
CA CYS A 146 -2.82 -30.66 13.52
C CYS A 146 -1.31 -30.91 13.55
N GLN A 147 -0.64 -30.40 14.58
CA GLN A 147 0.72 -30.84 14.89
C GLN A 147 0.67 -32.23 15.55
N THR A 148 1.80 -32.87 15.77
CA THR A 148 1.93 -34.26 16.28
C THR A 148 1.40 -34.50 17.71
N ASP A 149 0.68 -33.54 18.28
CA ASP A 149 0.02 -33.58 19.59
C ASP A 149 -1.45 -33.11 19.39
N PRO A 150 -2.41 -33.33 20.30
CA PRO A 150 -3.86 -33.23 20.00
C PRO A 150 -4.37 -31.80 19.73
N THR A 151 -3.47 -30.83 19.60
CA THR A 151 -3.77 -29.44 19.31
C THR A 151 -3.78 -29.21 17.80
N CYS A 152 -4.98 -29.26 17.23
CA CYS A 152 -5.23 -28.73 15.89
C CYS A 152 -5.34 -27.21 15.97
N VAL A 153 -4.46 -26.50 15.28
CA VAL A 153 -4.48 -25.04 15.18
C VAL A 153 -5.18 -24.68 13.87
N GLN A 154 -6.24 -23.87 13.97
CA GLN A 154 -6.91 -23.30 12.80
C GLN A 154 -5.96 -22.29 12.14
N GLN A 155 -5.52 -22.57 10.91
CA GLN A 155 -4.58 -21.71 10.18
C GLN A 155 -5.26 -20.68 9.27
N LYS A 156 -6.60 -20.59 9.35
CA LYS A 156 -7.40 -19.75 8.45
C LYS A 156 -7.00 -18.27 8.45
N PHE A 157 -6.34 -17.78 9.51
CA PHE A 157 -6.05 -16.37 9.69
C PHE A 157 -4.61 -16.13 10.14
N ILE A 158 -3.95 -15.15 9.53
CA ILE A 158 -2.68 -14.62 10.03
C ILE A 158 -3.01 -13.68 11.19
N ALA A 159 -2.56 -14.00 12.39
CA ALA A 159 -2.63 -13.07 13.53
C ALA A 159 -1.75 -11.84 13.23
N GLN A 160 -2.34 -10.64 13.30
CA GLN A 160 -1.62 -9.37 13.17
C GLN A 160 -0.84 -9.03 14.44
#